data_AF-A0A1Q9RXH6-F1
#
_entry.id   AF-A0A1Q9RXH6-F1
#
_cell.length_a   1.000
_cell.length_b   1.000
_cell.length_c   1.000
_cell.angle_alpha   90.00
_cell.angle_beta   90.00
_cell.angle_gamma   90.00
#
_symmetry.space_group_name_H-M   'P 1'
#
loop_
_entity.id
_entity.type
_entity.pdbx_description
1 polymer ?
#
loop_
_entity_poly.entity_id
_entity_poly.type
_entity_poly.pdbx_seq_one_letter_code
_entity_poly.pdbx_strand_id
1 'polypeptide(L)'
;MLDLLEAARADQVEAYARLAEARAEAAARLAESGSYPHQVGWVLQAADEALRHAPGADPVPPTVVQALREITLELRRIGRRLGRLRFASERKAALVTATVLLERHDMLQERAEGAKLYRDIAGWLAMEAARKAARKLRAKNPDLFRRSARPPEDRTWSGPGMATISRRGLGRRDNQDAAALVALPNGDRVAIVVDGVSSYPDAAGAADRFAAAFTAEIGDPARAGRTPAQALRAADAAAKAAMTSRYTPDRGHAAVSYGALYTGADGTTTTIHMGTVRVYILAGLTGDATAGWKLTDDHTRGGDITEGGVMTRFAACDFQPEPTVTEHEDRPGTLAVVVSDGLWRYFRAPADLAAQLTDSASTDADEAATRLSDATRAAGGRDDYTVAVLALTPEADARNPAGDGSGRGTTAVRRGLEIPGAPRAPPGVQEQSEAGAVPAAAAQERRWQRLWQRLRSALTGGRPFALLLLGSLVALGVGGGRAGDRGHGGRAAVGSRRHAGIRRAHRGRRLHRGRWPDRVEHPG
;
A
#
# COMPACT_ATOMS: atom_id res chain seq x y z
N MET A 1 15.93 -32.89 -26.89
CA MET A 1 14.71 -32.38 -26.20
C MET A 1 14.99 -31.03 -25.53
N LEU A 2 16.09 -30.88 -24.78
CA LEU A 2 16.55 -29.57 -24.30
C LEU A 2 16.82 -28.59 -25.46
N ASP A 3 17.57 -29.02 -26.48
CA ASP A 3 17.90 -28.19 -27.64
C ASP A 3 16.67 -27.75 -28.45
N LEU A 4 15.63 -28.58 -28.50
CA LEU A 4 14.34 -28.25 -29.13
C LEU A 4 13.55 -27.22 -28.32
N LEU A 5 13.61 -27.28 -26.98
CA LEU A 5 13.00 -26.29 -26.09
C LEU A 5 13.75 -24.96 -26.13
N GLU A 6 15.07 -24.99 -26.28
CA GLU A 6 15.90 -23.79 -26.42
C GLU A 6 15.68 -23.11 -27.77
N ALA A 7 15.58 -23.87 -28.87
CA ALA A 7 15.22 -23.35 -30.18
C ALA A 7 13.80 -22.74 -30.20
N ALA A 8 12.80 -23.46 -29.68
CA ALA A 8 11.43 -22.94 -29.60
C ALA A 8 11.34 -21.66 -28.74
N ARG A 9 12.15 -21.57 -27.68
CA ARG A 9 12.20 -20.37 -26.83
C ARG A 9 12.89 -19.20 -27.52
N ALA A 10 13.92 -19.45 -28.33
CA ALA A 10 14.57 -18.43 -29.14
C ALA A 10 13.61 -17.86 -30.20
N ASP A 11 12.90 -18.74 -30.93
CA ASP A 11 11.89 -18.36 -31.92
C ASP A 11 10.75 -17.55 -31.28
N GLN A 12 10.32 -17.96 -30.08
CA GLN A 12 9.31 -17.23 -29.32
C GLN A 12 9.78 -15.83 -28.91
N VAL A 13 11.03 -15.68 -28.42
CA VAL A 13 11.61 -14.38 -28.08
C VAL A 13 11.70 -13.47 -29.30
N GLU A 14 12.10 -14.01 -30.45
CA GLU A 14 12.18 -13.26 -31.69
C GLU A 14 10.81 -12.83 -32.21
N ALA A 15 9.80 -13.69 -32.11
CA ALA A 15 8.41 -13.35 -32.45
C ALA A 15 7.85 -12.23 -31.54
N TYR A 16 8.16 -12.27 -30.24
CA TYR A 16 7.77 -11.19 -29.32
C TYR A 16 8.50 -9.87 -29.60
N ALA A 17 9.78 -9.92 -30.00
CA ALA A 17 10.53 -8.74 -30.39
C ALA A 17 9.92 -8.06 -31.63
N ARG A 18 9.60 -8.85 -32.68
CA ARG A 18 8.92 -8.35 -33.89
C ARG A 18 7.54 -7.75 -33.58
N LEU A 19 6.79 -8.36 -32.66
CA LEU A 19 5.50 -7.84 -32.22
C LEU A 19 5.64 -6.51 -31.46
N ALA A 20 6.65 -6.38 -30.59
CA ALA A 20 6.91 -5.14 -29.87
C ALA A 20 7.30 -3.99 -30.82
N GLU A 21 8.10 -4.28 -31.84
CA GLU A 21 8.50 -3.32 -32.88
C GLU A 21 7.30 -2.86 -33.72
N ALA A 22 6.47 -3.81 -34.18
CA ALA A 22 5.22 -3.50 -34.89
C ALA A 22 4.24 -2.66 -34.05
N ARG A 23 4.20 -2.85 -32.72
CA ARG A 23 3.39 -2.02 -31.81
C ARG A 23 3.93 -0.61 -31.69
N ALA A 24 5.24 -0.45 -31.60
CA ALA A 24 5.86 0.86 -31.55
C ALA A 24 5.60 1.64 -32.84
N GLU A 25 5.71 0.99 -34.00
CA GLU A 25 5.41 1.57 -35.30
C GLU A 25 3.92 1.94 -35.45
N ALA A 26 3.00 1.06 -35.06
CA ALA A 26 1.56 1.35 -35.09
C ALA A 26 1.17 2.50 -34.15
N ALA A 27 1.78 2.56 -32.96
CA ALA A 27 1.55 3.67 -32.02
C ALA A 27 2.09 5.00 -32.58
N ALA A 28 3.26 5.00 -33.23
CA ALA A 28 3.82 6.18 -33.88
C ALA A 28 2.92 6.68 -35.03
N ARG A 29 2.48 5.80 -35.92
CA ARG A 29 1.56 6.14 -37.04
C ARG A 29 0.21 6.67 -36.54
N LEU A 30 -0.31 6.11 -35.44
CA LEU A 30 -1.56 6.60 -34.85
C LEU A 30 -1.38 7.97 -34.17
N ALA A 31 -0.23 8.23 -33.55
CA ALA A 31 0.08 9.54 -32.99
C ALA A 31 0.19 10.62 -34.10
N GLU A 32 0.77 10.30 -35.24
CA GLU A 32 0.83 11.19 -36.42
C GLU A 32 -0.56 11.55 -36.98
N SER A 33 -1.55 10.69 -36.80
CA SER A 33 -2.94 10.94 -37.21
C SER A 33 -3.75 11.80 -36.22
N GLY A 34 -3.15 12.25 -35.11
CA GLY A 34 -3.82 13.02 -34.06
C GLY A 34 -4.69 12.19 -33.11
N SER A 35 -4.53 10.85 -33.09
CA SER A 35 -5.27 9.97 -32.19
C SER A 35 -4.76 10.09 -30.75
N TYR A 36 -5.68 10.14 -29.77
CA TYR A 36 -5.31 10.25 -28.36
C TYR A 36 -4.73 8.92 -27.82
N PRO A 37 -3.82 8.94 -26.81
CA PRO A 37 -3.15 7.72 -26.30
C PRO A 37 -4.08 6.59 -25.86
N HIS A 38 -5.27 6.91 -25.36
CA HIS A 38 -6.27 5.91 -24.96
C HIS A 38 -6.92 5.19 -26.16
N GLN A 39 -7.05 5.86 -27.31
CA GLN A 39 -7.58 5.27 -28.55
C GLN A 39 -6.55 4.32 -29.18
N VAL A 40 -5.27 4.69 -29.14
CA VAL A 40 -4.14 3.80 -29.50
C VAL A 40 -4.15 2.55 -28.61
N GLY A 41 -4.37 2.74 -27.30
CA GLY A 41 -4.51 1.63 -26.35
C GLY A 41 -5.67 0.68 -26.67
N TRP A 42 -6.82 1.19 -27.13
CA TRP A 42 -7.96 0.35 -27.54
C TRP A 42 -7.72 -0.44 -28.82
N VAL A 43 -7.11 0.17 -29.84
CA VAL A 43 -6.81 -0.51 -31.11
C VAL A 43 -5.77 -1.62 -30.90
N LEU A 44 -4.71 -1.33 -30.14
CA LEU A 44 -3.70 -2.33 -29.80
C LEU A 44 -4.27 -3.44 -28.90
N GLN A 45 -5.24 -3.13 -28.03
CA GLN A 45 -5.94 -4.14 -27.22
C GLN A 45 -6.79 -5.08 -28.08
N ALA A 46 -7.46 -4.57 -29.13
CA ALA A 46 -8.21 -5.41 -30.06
C ALA A 46 -7.28 -6.33 -30.88
N ALA A 47 -6.10 -5.83 -31.27
CA ALA A 47 -5.07 -6.63 -31.93
C ALA A 47 -4.52 -7.75 -31.01
N ASP A 48 -4.29 -7.45 -29.72
CA ASP A 48 -3.92 -8.46 -28.71
C ASP A 48 -5.01 -9.50 -28.45
N GLU A 49 -6.28 -9.12 -28.57
CA GLU A 49 -7.43 -10.03 -28.51
C GLU A 49 -7.44 -10.95 -29.74
N ALA A 50 -7.21 -10.42 -30.94
CA ALA A 50 -7.20 -11.18 -32.18
C ALA A 50 -6.02 -12.16 -32.27
N LEU A 51 -4.83 -11.78 -31.78
CA LEU A 51 -3.64 -12.65 -31.71
C LEU A 51 -3.88 -13.92 -30.88
N ARG A 52 -4.73 -13.84 -29.85
CA ARG A 52 -5.11 -15.00 -29.01
C ARG A 52 -5.96 -16.04 -29.75
N HIS A 53 -6.49 -15.68 -30.91
CA HIS A 53 -7.33 -16.54 -31.75
C HIS A 53 -6.67 -16.89 -33.10
N ALA A 54 -5.42 -16.48 -33.33
CA ALA A 54 -4.72 -16.74 -34.58
C ALA A 54 -4.37 -18.24 -34.74
N PRO A 55 -4.62 -18.85 -35.91
CA PRO A 55 -4.22 -20.22 -36.19
C PRO A 55 -2.70 -20.38 -36.09
N GLY A 56 -2.22 -21.32 -35.27
CA GLY A 56 -0.78 -21.54 -35.05
C GLY A 56 -0.15 -20.74 -33.91
N ALA A 57 -0.93 -19.97 -33.14
CA ALA A 57 -0.46 -19.47 -31.86
C ALA A 57 -0.19 -20.66 -30.92
N ASP A 58 1.09 -20.87 -30.60
CA ASP A 58 1.55 -21.90 -29.66
C ASP A 58 0.82 -21.68 -28.31
N PRO A 59 0.24 -22.72 -27.66
CA PRO A 59 -0.50 -22.53 -26.43
C PRO A 59 0.42 -21.91 -25.38
N VAL A 60 0.13 -20.66 -25.05
CA VAL A 60 0.68 -19.97 -23.88
C VAL A 60 0.66 -20.95 -22.69
N PRO A 61 1.72 -21.04 -21.87
CA PRO A 61 1.78 -21.95 -20.73
C PRO A 61 0.48 -21.88 -19.91
N PRO A 62 0.09 -22.97 -19.22
CA PRO A 62 -1.21 -23.13 -18.58
C PRO A 62 -1.70 -21.81 -17.99
N THR A 63 -2.83 -21.30 -18.50
CA THR A 63 -3.34 -19.92 -18.31
C THR A 63 -3.03 -19.35 -16.92
N VAL A 64 -2.81 -18.03 -16.77
CA VAL A 64 -2.61 -17.41 -15.44
C VAL A 64 -3.72 -17.82 -14.45
N VAL A 65 -4.94 -18.05 -14.94
CA VAL A 65 -6.06 -18.66 -14.20
C VAL A 65 -5.73 -20.06 -13.67
N GLN A 66 -5.19 -20.96 -14.50
CA GLN A 66 -4.73 -22.28 -14.08
C GLN A 66 -3.57 -22.18 -13.08
N ALA A 67 -2.57 -21.34 -13.32
CA ALA A 67 -1.47 -21.13 -12.38
C ALA A 67 -1.97 -20.61 -11.02
N LEU A 68 -2.97 -19.72 -11.01
CA LEU A 68 -3.65 -19.26 -9.80
C LEU A 68 -4.42 -20.39 -9.10
N ARG A 69 -5.06 -21.30 -9.84
CA ARG A 69 -5.73 -22.49 -9.27
C ARG A 69 -4.71 -23.45 -8.65
N GLU A 70 -3.59 -23.70 -9.33
CA GLU A 70 -2.51 -24.56 -8.83
C GLU A 70 -1.89 -23.98 -7.56
N ILE A 71 -1.49 -22.71 -7.55
CA ILE A 71 -0.90 -22.08 -6.36
C ILE A 71 -1.91 -22.06 -5.20
N THR A 72 -3.21 -21.90 -5.48
CA THR A 72 -4.27 -22.03 -4.47
C THR A 72 -4.26 -23.41 -3.81
N LEU A 73 -4.14 -24.47 -4.59
CA LEU A 73 -4.10 -25.85 -4.08
C LEU A 73 -2.82 -26.11 -3.27
N GLU A 74 -1.67 -25.61 -3.75
CA GLU A 74 -0.38 -25.72 -3.06
C GLU A 74 -0.39 -24.98 -1.72
N LEU A 75 -0.88 -23.73 -1.67
CA LEU A 75 -1.04 -22.95 -0.45
C LEU A 75 -1.96 -23.65 0.57
N ARG A 76 -3.06 -24.25 0.11
CA ARG A 76 -3.95 -25.04 0.98
C ARG A 76 -3.27 -26.32 1.47
N ARG A 77 -2.50 -27.00 0.62
CA ARG A 77 -1.78 -28.24 0.97
C ARG A 77 -0.70 -27.95 2.02
N ILE A 78 0.13 -26.92 1.82
CA ILE A 78 1.18 -26.56 2.78
C ILE A 78 0.58 -26.07 4.09
N GLY A 79 -0.53 -25.32 4.06
CA GLY A 79 -1.24 -24.90 5.26
C GLY A 79 -1.79 -26.07 6.08
N ARG A 80 -2.33 -27.11 5.43
CA ARG A 80 -2.73 -28.36 6.12
C ARG A 80 -1.53 -29.11 6.69
N ARG A 81 -0.42 -29.17 5.95
CA ARG A 81 0.82 -29.84 6.40
C ARG A 81 1.36 -29.14 7.66
N LEU A 82 1.52 -27.82 7.63
CA LEU A 82 2.00 -27.02 8.77
C LEU A 82 1.15 -27.22 10.04
N GLY A 83 -0.17 -27.42 9.89
CA GLY A 83 -1.06 -27.71 11.02
C GLY A 83 -0.91 -29.11 11.63
N ARG A 84 -0.22 -30.05 10.96
CA ARG A 84 0.00 -31.43 11.46
C ARG A 84 1.42 -31.66 11.98
N LEU A 85 2.38 -30.87 11.53
CA LEU A 85 3.79 -31.04 11.89
C LEU A 85 4.01 -30.66 13.36
N ARG A 86 4.54 -31.63 14.14
CA ARG A 86 4.87 -31.44 15.56
C ARG A 86 6.35 -31.15 15.80
N PHE A 87 7.22 -31.60 14.89
CA PHE A 87 8.65 -31.39 15.01
C PHE A 87 9.08 -30.03 14.45
N ALA A 88 9.89 -29.30 15.22
CA ALA A 88 10.33 -27.95 14.87
C ALA A 88 11.13 -27.88 13.55
N SER A 89 11.95 -28.90 13.27
CA SER A 89 12.76 -29.00 12.05
C SER A 89 11.91 -29.17 10.79
N GLU A 90 10.93 -30.07 10.81
CA GLU A 90 10.01 -30.29 9.69
C GLU A 90 9.11 -29.07 9.48
N ARG A 91 8.64 -28.46 10.58
CA ARG A 91 7.88 -27.21 10.53
C ARG A 91 8.71 -26.12 9.86
N LYS A 92 9.98 -25.94 10.23
CA LYS A 92 10.90 -24.98 9.61
C LYS A 92 11.04 -25.18 8.10
N ALA A 93 11.21 -26.41 7.63
CA ALA A 93 11.30 -26.72 6.20
C ALA A 93 9.98 -26.40 5.46
N ALA A 94 8.84 -26.77 6.03
CA ALA A 94 7.53 -26.46 5.47
C ALA A 94 7.25 -24.96 5.45
N LEU A 95 7.78 -24.20 6.42
CA LEU A 95 7.67 -22.74 6.45
C LEU A 95 8.45 -22.11 5.28
N VAL A 96 9.66 -22.59 4.97
CA VAL A 96 10.43 -22.13 3.79
C VAL A 96 9.65 -22.38 2.50
N THR A 97 9.07 -23.56 2.33
CA THR A 97 8.21 -23.86 1.16
C THR A 97 7.01 -22.91 1.10
N ALA A 98 6.35 -22.65 2.23
CA ALA A 98 5.23 -21.72 2.28
C ALA A 98 5.64 -20.31 1.85
N THR A 99 6.80 -19.81 2.27
CA THR A 99 7.34 -18.50 1.85
C THR A 99 7.52 -18.42 0.34
N VAL A 100 8.12 -19.44 -0.28
CA VAL A 100 8.31 -19.49 -1.74
C VAL A 100 6.97 -19.50 -2.48
N LEU A 101 5.99 -20.27 -1.98
CA LEU A 101 4.65 -20.30 -2.57
C LEU A 101 3.91 -18.97 -2.44
N LEU A 102 4.14 -18.22 -1.35
CA LEU A 102 3.58 -16.89 -1.16
C LEU A 102 4.22 -15.87 -2.11
N GLU A 103 5.54 -15.93 -2.31
CA GLU A 103 6.23 -15.10 -3.31
C GLU A 103 5.74 -15.44 -4.74
N ARG A 104 5.55 -16.73 -5.05
CA ARG A 104 4.95 -17.18 -6.33
C ARG A 104 3.51 -16.71 -6.50
N HIS A 105 2.71 -16.73 -5.43
CA HIS A 105 1.36 -16.17 -5.43
C HIS A 105 1.38 -14.68 -5.76
N ASP A 106 2.23 -13.90 -5.09
CA ASP A 106 2.28 -12.45 -5.30
C ASP A 106 2.69 -12.12 -6.75
N MET A 107 3.64 -12.85 -7.33
CA MET A 107 3.98 -12.72 -8.77
C MET A 107 2.83 -13.12 -9.72
N LEU A 108 2.07 -14.16 -9.38
CA LEU A 108 0.93 -14.60 -10.21
C LEU A 108 -0.23 -13.61 -10.12
N GLN A 109 -0.41 -12.98 -8.96
CA GLN A 109 -1.38 -11.93 -8.75
C GLN A 109 -1.03 -10.70 -9.61
N GLU A 110 0.22 -10.25 -9.59
CA GLU A 110 0.73 -9.17 -10.47
C GLU A 110 0.45 -9.49 -11.96
N ARG A 111 0.76 -10.72 -12.40
CA ARG A 111 0.49 -11.16 -13.78
C ARG A 111 -1.01 -11.22 -14.12
N ALA A 112 -1.85 -11.63 -13.17
CA ALA A 112 -3.29 -11.72 -13.35
C ALA A 112 -3.93 -10.34 -13.49
N GLU A 113 -3.44 -9.38 -12.72
CA GLU A 113 -3.85 -7.97 -12.78
C GLU A 113 -3.42 -7.34 -14.12
N GLY A 114 -2.18 -7.57 -14.55
CA GLY A 114 -1.70 -7.13 -15.87
C GLY A 114 -2.49 -7.75 -17.04
N ALA A 115 -2.91 -9.01 -16.92
CA ALA A 115 -3.78 -9.68 -17.88
C ALA A 115 -5.27 -9.30 -17.72
N LYS A 116 -5.61 -8.35 -16.83
CA LYS A 116 -6.97 -7.88 -16.54
C LYS A 116 -7.96 -8.99 -16.19
N LEU A 117 -7.50 -10.07 -15.55
CA LEU A 117 -8.33 -11.22 -15.21
C LEU A 117 -9.49 -10.89 -14.26
N TYR A 118 -9.41 -9.78 -13.53
CA TYR A 118 -10.50 -9.28 -12.70
C TYR A 118 -11.76 -8.87 -13.48
N ARG A 119 -11.65 -8.68 -14.81
CA ARG A 119 -12.79 -8.37 -15.69
C ARG A 119 -13.55 -9.61 -16.14
N ASP A 120 -12.93 -10.79 -16.02
CA ASP A 120 -13.54 -12.08 -16.29
C ASP A 120 -13.96 -12.75 -14.97
N ILE A 121 -15.14 -13.37 -14.94
CA ILE A 121 -15.65 -14.01 -13.72
C ILE A 121 -14.74 -15.17 -13.29
N ALA A 122 -14.24 -15.97 -14.23
CA ALA A 122 -13.39 -17.11 -13.90
C ALA A 122 -11.99 -16.66 -13.42
N GLY A 123 -11.45 -15.60 -14.02
CA GLY A 123 -10.23 -14.93 -13.61
C GLY A 123 -10.33 -14.32 -12.21
N TRP A 124 -11.37 -13.51 -11.96
CA TRP A 124 -11.64 -12.94 -10.64
C TRP A 124 -11.80 -14.02 -9.56
N LEU A 125 -12.55 -15.09 -9.84
CA LEU A 125 -12.72 -16.21 -8.90
C LEU A 125 -11.39 -16.91 -8.58
N ALA A 126 -10.50 -17.06 -9.57
CA ALA A 126 -9.19 -17.67 -9.37
C ALA A 126 -8.28 -16.78 -8.52
N MET A 127 -8.23 -15.47 -8.80
CA MET A 127 -7.49 -14.48 -8.02
C MET A 127 -7.99 -14.45 -6.56
N GLU A 128 -9.31 -14.40 -6.37
CA GLU A 128 -9.91 -14.35 -5.03
C GLU A 128 -9.68 -15.64 -4.24
N ALA A 129 -9.73 -16.80 -4.90
CA ALA A 129 -9.42 -18.09 -4.27
C ALA A 129 -7.96 -18.17 -3.82
N ALA A 130 -7.03 -17.69 -4.65
CA ALA A 130 -5.60 -17.62 -4.36
C ALA A 130 -5.34 -16.66 -3.19
N ARG A 131 -5.91 -15.45 -3.25
CA ARG A 131 -5.86 -14.43 -2.19
C ARG A 131 -6.37 -14.96 -0.86
N LYS A 132 -7.54 -15.64 -0.84
CA LYS A 132 -8.10 -16.26 0.38
C LYS A 132 -7.19 -17.35 0.93
N ALA A 133 -6.60 -18.19 0.07
CA ALA A 133 -5.68 -19.25 0.50
C ALA A 133 -4.39 -18.68 1.09
N ALA A 134 -3.79 -17.69 0.43
CA ALA A 134 -2.62 -16.97 0.93
C ALA A 134 -2.95 -16.32 2.28
N ARG A 135 -4.01 -15.51 2.38
CA ARG A 135 -4.46 -14.85 3.62
C ARG A 135 -4.64 -15.84 4.78
N LYS A 136 -5.30 -16.99 4.52
CA LYS A 136 -5.50 -18.03 5.54
C LYS A 136 -4.19 -18.68 5.98
N LEU A 137 -3.25 -18.88 5.06
CA LEU A 137 -1.92 -19.37 5.38
C LEU A 137 -1.14 -18.36 6.24
N ARG A 138 -1.23 -17.06 5.90
CA ARG A 138 -0.62 -15.96 6.67
C ARG A 138 -1.14 -15.89 8.10
N ALA A 139 -2.47 -15.88 8.25
CA ALA A 139 -3.12 -15.77 9.56
C ALA A 139 -2.78 -16.94 10.51
N LYS A 140 -2.58 -18.15 9.97
CA LYS A 140 -2.26 -19.34 10.78
C LYS A 140 -0.79 -19.49 11.14
N ASN A 141 0.09 -18.79 10.44
CA ASN A 141 1.54 -18.92 10.60
C ASN A 141 2.16 -17.52 10.60
N PRO A 142 1.90 -16.71 11.64
CA PRO A 142 2.45 -15.35 11.74
C PRO A 142 3.99 -15.35 11.78
N ASP A 143 4.59 -16.49 12.16
CA ASP A 143 6.02 -16.78 12.08
C ASP A 143 6.60 -16.71 10.67
N LEU A 144 5.84 -17.01 9.61
CA LEU A 144 6.27 -16.84 8.21
C LEU A 144 6.54 -15.38 7.82
N PHE A 145 5.88 -14.45 8.50
CA PHE A 145 5.90 -13.03 8.20
C PHE A 145 6.72 -12.22 9.18
N ARG A 146 7.31 -12.89 10.18
CA ARG A 146 8.52 -12.42 10.85
C ARG A 146 9.70 -12.52 9.87
N ARG A 147 9.66 -11.75 8.77
CA ARG A 147 10.92 -11.30 8.19
C ARG A 147 11.63 -10.53 9.30
N SER A 148 12.92 -10.78 9.45
CA SER A 148 13.87 -9.85 10.06
C SER A 148 13.92 -8.57 9.20
N ALA A 149 12.84 -7.81 9.22
CA ALA A 149 12.76 -6.44 8.75
C ALA A 149 12.57 -5.64 10.03
N ARG A 150 13.51 -4.73 10.28
CA ARG A 150 13.41 -3.70 11.31
C ARG A 150 11.98 -3.15 11.27
N PRO A 151 11.24 -3.10 12.39
CA PRO A 151 9.93 -2.45 12.36
C PRO A 151 10.13 -1.06 11.77
N PRO A 152 9.23 -0.52 10.92
CA PRO A 152 9.11 0.93 10.86
C PRO A 152 8.74 1.32 12.29
N GLU A 153 9.75 1.85 12.98
CA GLU A 153 9.73 2.19 14.40
C GLU A 153 8.65 3.26 14.61
N ASP A 154 8.06 3.28 15.80
CA ASP A 154 7.31 4.44 16.25
C ASP A 154 8.18 5.67 16.00
N ARG A 155 7.66 6.65 15.26
CA ARG A 155 8.42 7.81 14.81
C ARG A 155 8.00 9.01 15.62
N THR A 156 8.98 9.70 16.19
CA THR A 156 8.75 10.92 16.96
C THR A 156 9.68 11.99 16.43
N TRP A 157 9.14 13.17 16.16
CA TRP A 157 9.90 14.36 15.78
C TRP A 157 9.34 15.57 16.53
N SER A 158 10.21 16.48 16.91
CA SER A 158 9.82 17.76 17.48
C SER A 158 10.71 18.89 16.97
N GLY A 159 10.18 20.10 17.10
CA GLY A 159 10.81 21.36 16.76
C GLY A 159 10.15 22.48 17.56
N PRO A 160 10.61 23.73 17.42
CA PRO A 160 10.06 24.86 18.17
C PRO A 160 8.53 24.97 18.03
N GLY A 161 7.82 24.79 19.15
CA GLY A 161 6.36 24.80 19.21
C GLY A 161 5.65 23.75 18.33
N MET A 162 6.31 22.64 17.96
CA MET A 162 5.71 21.58 17.14
C MET A 162 6.21 20.19 17.51
N ALA A 163 5.33 19.19 17.50
CA ALA A 163 5.73 17.80 17.67
C ALA A 163 4.84 16.85 16.86
N THR A 164 5.36 15.69 16.50
CA THR A 164 4.59 14.63 15.87
C THR A 164 5.01 13.26 16.39
N ILE A 165 4.02 12.38 16.57
CA ILE A 165 4.21 10.99 16.93
C ILE A 165 3.37 10.12 16.00
N SER A 166 4.02 9.18 15.32
CA SER A 166 3.37 8.16 14.48
C SER A 166 3.71 6.78 15.02
N ARG A 167 2.70 5.98 15.36
CA ARG A 167 2.88 4.67 15.98
C ARG A 167 2.14 3.59 15.23
N ARG A 168 2.75 2.40 15.22
CA ARG A 168 2.13 1.22 14.62
C ARG A 168 0.98 0.70 15.49
N GLY A 169 -0.13 0.35 14.86
CA GLY A 169 -1.28 -0.27 15.51
C GLY A 169 -0.99 -1.63 16.15
N LEU A 170 -1.77 -1.95 17.18
CA LEU A 170 -1.87 -3.26 17.80
C LEU A 170 -2.41 -4.29 16.82
N GLY A 171 -1.51 -5.05 16.21
CA GLY A 171 -1.84 -6.09 15.24
C GLY A 171 -1.62 -5.69 13.79
N ARG A 172 -1.22 -4.44 13.52
CA ARG A 172 -0.71 -4.02 12.21
C ARG A 172 0.69 -4.58 11.98
N ARG A 173 1.03 -4.87 10.73
CA ARG A 173 2.33 -5.49 10.38
C ARG A 173 3.44 -4.44 10.32
N ASP A 174 3.10 -3.28 9.84
CA ASP A 174 3.91 -2.13 9.50
C ASP A 174 3.11 -0.89 9.89
N ASN A 175 3.80 0.22 10.18
CA ASN A 175 3.16 1.52 10.28
C ASN A 175 3.02 2.07 8.86
N GLN A 176 1.78 2.26 8.40
CA GLN A 176 1.44 2.77 7.08
C GLN A 176 1.17 4.28 7.06
N ASP A 177 1.26 4.93 8.23
CA ASP A 177 1.22 6.37 8.34
C ASP A 177 2.61 7.00 8.20
N ALA A 178 2.61 8.28 7.81
CA ALA A 178 3.75 9.18 7.86
C ALA A 178 3.33 10.56 8.38
N ALA A 179 4.27 11.30 8.93
CA ALA A 179 4.09 12.69 9.28
C ALA A 179 5.39 13.47 9.09
N ALA A 180 5.27 14.78 8.93
CA ALA A 180 6.40 15.68 8.87
C ALA A 180 6.03 17.08 9.34
N LEU A 181 7.06 17.82 9.79
CA LEU A 181 6.97 19.19 10.30
C LEU A 181 7.95 20.08 9.52
N VAL A 182 7.54 21.31 9.23
CA VAL A 182 8.38 22.32 8.58
C VAL A 182 8.25 23.64 9.34
N ALA A 183 9.38 24.19 9.78
CA ALA A 183 9.49 25.57 10.25
C ALA A 183 10.12 26.39 9.13
N LEU A 184 9.45 27.47 8.72
CA LEU A 184 9.91 28.36 7.66
C LEU A 184 10.68 29.56 8.26
N PRO A 185 11.61 30.17 7.50
CA PRO A 185 12.44 31.28 8.02
C PRO A 185 11.66 32.52 8.48
N ASN A 186 10.43 32.68 8.01
CA ASN A 186 9.54 33.78 8.39
C ASN A 186 8.73 33.50 9.68
N GLY A 187 8.96 32.37 10.34
CA GLY A 187 8.23 31.95 11.55
C GLY A 187 6.99 31.11 11.27
N ASP A 188 6.60 30.95 10.00
CA ASP A 188 5.46 30.11 9.62
C ASP A 188 5.79 28.63 9.86
N ARG A 189 4.76 27.85 10.13
CA ARG A 189 4.88 26.45 10.52
C ARG A 189 3.88 25.59 9.76
N VAL A 190 4.32 24.41 9.34
CA VAL A 190 3.50 23.45 8.60
C VAL A 190 3.63 22.07 9.21
N ALA A 191 2.51 21.40 9.44
CA ALA A 191 2.47 19.98 9.78
C ALA A 191 1.63 19.21 8.77
N ILE A 192 2.06 18.00 8.42
CA ILE A 192 1.31 17.08 7.58
C ILE A 192 1.25 15.70 8.22
N VAL A 193 0.08 15.07 8.16
CA VAL A 193 -0.15 13.66 8.45
C VAL A 193 -0.67 12.98 7.19
N VAL A 194 -0.12 11.81 6.88
CA VAL A 194 -0.45 11.00 5.72
C VAL A 194 -0.72 9.57 6.19
N ASP A 195 -1.87 9.02 5.82
CA ASP A 195 -2.31 7.65 6.07
C ASP A 195 -2.29 6.87 4.75
N GLY A 196 -1.44 5.84 4.69
CA GLY A 196 -1.34 4.94 3.55
C GLY A 196 -2.55 4.01 3.45
N VAL A 197 -3.27 4.04 2.33
CA VAL A 197 -4.47 3.22 2.15
C VAL A 197 -4.11 1.74 2.04
N SER A 198 -4.31 0.99 3.12
CA SER A 198 -3.89 -0.41 3.27
C SER A 198 -4.39 -1.40 2.19
N SER A 199 -5.44 -1.05 1.43
CA SER A 199 -5.90 -1.86 0.29
C SER A 199 -5.03 -1.72 -0.96
N TYR A 200 -4.11 -0.76 -0.98
CA TYR A 200 -3.19 -0.49 -2.08
C TYR A 200 -1.77 -1.02 -1.74
N PRO A 201 -1.03 -1.50 -2.75
CA PRO A 201 0.36 -1.91 -2.56
C PRO A 201 1.25 -0.75 -2.10
N ASP A 202 2.28 -1.08 -1.31
CA ASP A 202 3.28 -0.12 -0.83
C ASP A 202 2.70 1.10 -0.08
N ALA A 203 1.60 0.92 0.66
CA ALA A 203 0.92 1.99 1.42
C ALA A 203 1.87 2.81 2.31
N ALA A 204 2.71 2.15 3.12
CA ALA A 204 3.72 2.83 3.94
C ALA A 204 4.72 3.64 3.10
N GLY A 205 5.24 3.05 2.03
CA GLY A 205 6.16 3.74 1.13
C GLY A 205 5.52 4.91 0.39
N ALA A 206 4.22 4.82 0.09
CA ALA A 206 3.44 5.90 -0.51
C ALA A 206 3.28 7.07 0.47
N ALA A 207 2.90 6.79 1.72
CA ALA A 207 2.78 7.81 2.77
C ALA A 207 4.11 8.54 2.99
N ASP A 208 5.22 7.79 3.09
CA ASP A 208 6.57 8.33 3.26
C ASP A 208 6.99 9.25 2.10
N ARG A 209 6.78 8.81 0.86
CA ARG A 209 7.12 9.61 -0.33
C ARG A 209 6.26 10.87 -0.44
N PHE A 210 4.97 10.74 -0.12
CA PHE A 210 4.05 11.85 -0.15
C PHE A 210 4.47 12.91 0.86
N ALA A 211 4.67 12.53 2.13
CA ALA A 211 5.10 13.45 3.18
C ALA A 211 6.45 14.12 2.84
N ALA A 212 7.45 13.35 2.39
CA ALA A 212 8.76 13.87 2.06
C ALA A 212 8.72 14.90 0.91
N ALA A 213 8.03 14.58 -0.19
CA ALA A 213 7.90 15.47 -1.33
C ALA A 213 7.07 16.71 -1.01
N PHE A 214 6.01 16.55 -0.20
CA PHE A 214 5.21 17.67 0.30
C PHE A 214 6.09 18.66 1.08
N THR A 215 6.87 18.17 2.04
CA THR A 215 7.73 19.04 2.86
C THR A 215 8.89 19.64 2.08
N ALA A 216 9.43 18.92 1.09
CA ALA A 216 10.47 19.46 0.23
C ALA A 216 9.98 20.67 -0.58
N GLU A 217 8.76 20.61 -1.12
CA GLU A 217 8.17 21.74 -1.87
C GLU A 217 7.80 22.91 -0.95
N ILE A 218 7.31 22.64 0.27
CA ILE A 218 7.04 23.70 1.27
C ILE A 218 8.33 24.40 1.72
N GLY A 219 9.39 23.63 1.97
CA GLY A 219 10.65 24.13 2.51
C GLY A 219 11.59 24.77 1.48
N ASP A 220 11.27 24.75 0.19
CA ASP A 220 12.13 25.28 -0.87
C ASP A 220 12.16 26.83 -0.85
N PRO A 221 13.31 27.47 -0.51
CA PRO A 221 13.42 28.92 -0.47
C PRO A 221 13.17 29.59 -1.82
N ALA A 222 13.38 28.88 -2.94
CA ALA A 222 13.09 29.40 -4.28
C ALA A 222 11.59 29.60 -4.53
N ARG A 223 10.74 29.10 -3.63
CA ARG A 223 9.28 29.21 -3.70
C ARG A 223 8.69 30.24 -2.73
N ALA A 224 9.54 31.09 -2.13
CA ALA A 224 9.13 32.17 -1.26
C ALA A 224 8.13 33.13 -1.95
N GLY A 225 7.23 33.72 -1.17
CA GLY A 225 6.23 34.69 -1.64
C GLY A 225 4.90 34.09 -2.11
N ARG A 226 4.72 32.77 -2.05
CA ARG A 226 3.40 32.13 -2.24
C ARG A 226 2.51 32.36 -1.02
N THR A 227 1.21 32.52 -1.25
CA THR A 227 0.24 32.46 -0.13
C THR A 227 0.22 31.06 0.47
N PRO A 228 -0.21 30.88 1.73
CA PRO A 228 -0.35 29.56 2.35
C PRO A 228 -1.14 28.57 1.48
N ALA A 229 -2.28 28.99 0.91
CA ALA A 229 -3.08 28.16 0.01
C ALA A 229 -2.32 27.76 -1.27
N GLN A 230 -1.55 28.68 -1.87
CA GLN A 230 -0.73 28.38 -3.04
C GLN A 230 0.42 27.43 -2.71
N ALA A 231 1.09 27.61 -1.57
CA ALA A 231 2.16 26.74 -1.11
C ALA A 231 1.66 25.31 -0.87
N LEU A 232 0.52 25.16 -0.18
CA LEU A 232 -0.11 23.87 0.09
C LEU A 232 -0.55 23.15 -1.20
N ARG A 233 -1.12 23.87 -2.18
CA ARG A 233 -1.49 23.28 -3.49
C ARG A 233 -0.27 22.83 -4.29
N ALA A 234 0.80 23.62 -4.30
CA ALA A 234 2.04 23.23 -4.97
C ALA A 234 2.64 21.98 -4.31
N ALA A 235 2.64 21.92 -2.98
CA ALA A 235 3.13 20.78 -2.22
C ALA A 235 2.30 19.50 -2.46
N ASP A 236 0.97 19.60 -2.53
CA ASP A 236 0.10 18.47 -2.94
C ASP A 236 0.46 17.96 -4.34
N ALA A 237 0.63 18.87 -5.31
CA ALA A 237 0.99 18.50 -6.67
C ALA A 237 2.35 17.79 -6.73
N ALA A 238 3.36 18.30 -6.02
CA ALA A 238 4.68 17.68 -5.91
C ALA A 238 4.59 16.29 -5.24
N ALA A 239 3.80 16.15 -4.18
CA ALA A 239 3.62 14.90 -3.46
C ALA A 239 2.91 13.83 -4.32
N LYS A 240 1.86 14.21 -5.05
CA LYS A 240 1.19 13.33 -6.04
C LYS A 240 2.15 12.89 -7.16
N ALA A 241 2.97 13.80 -7.66
CA ALA A 241 3.98 13.48 -8.67
C ALA A 241 5.03 12.48 -8.14
N ALA A 242 5.46 12.64 -6.88
CA ALA A 242 6.42 11.73 -6.26
C ALA A 242 5.88 10.31 -6.11
N MET A 243 4.59 10.14 -5.81
CA MET A 243 3.95 8.81 -5.81
C MET A 243 3.92 8.18 -7.21
N THR A 244 3.66 8.99 -8.24
CA THR A 244 3.57 8.55 -9.64
C THR A 244 4.91 8.06 -10.18
N SER A 245 6.04 8.60 -9.71
CA SER A 245 7.39 8.21 -10.17
C SER A 245 7.73 6.71 -10.00
N ARG A 246 7.06 6.01 -9.08
CA ARG A 246 7.22 4.56 -8.85
C ARG A 246 6.04 3.73 -9.30
N TYR A 247 5.02 4.37 -9.87
CA TYR A 247 3.89 3.69 -10.48
C TYR A 247 4.38 2.94 -11.71
N THR A 248 4.04 1.65 -11.75
CA THR A 248 4.09 0.87 -12.96
C THR A 248 2.83 0.01 -13.01
N PRO A 249 2.27 -0.28 -14.20
CA PRO A 249 1.08 -1.12 -14.33
C PRO A 249 1.18 -2.47 -13.61
N ASP A 250 2.41 -2.99 -13.45
CA ASP A 250 2.76 -4.24 -12.78
C ASP A 250 2.90 -4.14 -11.25
N ARG A 251 3.12 -2.94 -10.68
CA ARG A 251 3.21 -2.74 -9.21
C ARG A 251 1.89 -2.31 -8.57
N GLY A 252 0.91 -1.96 -9.40
CA GLY A 252 -0.36 -1.42 -8.95
C GLY A 252 -0.27 0.04 -8.50
N HIS A 253 -1.41 0.56 -8.05
CA HIS A 253 -1.56 1.95 -7.64
C HIS A 253 -1.08 2.13 -6.20
N ALA A 254 -0.55 3.31 -5.86
CA ALA A 254 -0.42 3.75 -4.47
C ALA A 254 -1.54 4.73 -4.18
N ALA A 255 -2.01 4.75 -2.93
CA ALA A 255 -3.04 5.67 -2.49
C ALA A 255 -2.80 6.11 -1.05
N VAL A 256 -3.10 7.38 -0.77
CA VAL A 256 -2.98 7.98 0.57
C VAL A 256 -4.17 8.87 0.90
N SER A 257 -4.57 8.86 2.17
CA SER A 257 -5.37 9.88 2.84
C SER A 257 -4.40 10.85 3.52
N TYR A 258 -4.66 12.16 3.53
CA TYR A 258 -3.75 13.11 4.17
C TYR A 258 -4.45 14.40 4.60
N GLY A 259 -3.82 15.10 5.53
CA GLY A 259 -4.22 16.43 5.97
C GLY A 259 -2.98 17.20 6.40
N ALA A 260 -2.91 18.46 5.99
CA ALA A 260 -1.87 19.37 6.41
C ALA A 260 -2.46 20.69 6.91
N LEU A 261 -1.76 21.28 7.86
CA LEU A 261 -2.06 22.57 8.45
C LEU A 261 -0.87 23.49 8.25
N TYR A 262 -1.13 24.66 7.67
CA TYR A 262 -0.22 25.80 7.62
C TYR A 262 -0.67 26.81 8.67
N THR A 263 0.25 27.23 9.54
CA THR A 263 0.04 28.29 10.54
C THR A 263 1.00 29.42 10.23
N GLY A 264 0.45 30.58 9.87
CA GLY A 264 1.22 31.81 9.69
C GLY A 264 1.73 32.35 11.03
N ALA A 265 2.83 33.10 11.00
CA ALA A 265 3.34 33.82 12.16
C ALA A 265 2.35 34.89 12.68
N ASP A 266 1.39 35.29 11.85
CA ASP A 266 0.27 36.17 12.18
C ASP A 266 -0.92 35.45 12.83
N GLY A 267 -0.82 34.13 13.06
CA GLY A 267 -1.89 33.31 13.65
C GLY A 267 -2.91 32.78 12.63
N THR A 268 -2.84 33.19 11.36
CA THR A 268 -3.74 32.67 10.33
C THR A 268 -3.49 31.19 10.09
N THR A 269 -4.56 30.44 9.81
CA THR A 269 -4.44 29.00 9.54
C THR A 269 -5.07 28.64 8.20
N THR A 270 -4.39 27.76 7.46
CA THR A 270 -4.90 27.20 6.21
C THR A 270 -4.73 25.69 6.23
N THR A 271 -5.79 24.96 5.90
CA THR A 271 -5.74 23.50 5.80
C THR A 271 -5.82 23.04 4.36
N ILE A 272 -5.16 21.93 4.06
CA ILE A 272 -5.37 21.14 2.85
C ILE A 272 -5.60 19.69 3.25
N HIS A 273 -6.63 19.04 2.74
CA HIS A 273 -6.88 17.63 3.08
C HIS A 273 -7.56 16.83 1.96
N MET A 274 -7.38 15.52 2.07
CA MET A 274 -8.00 14.52 1.23
C MET A 274 -8.18 13.21 2.02
N GLY A 275 -9.32 12.55 1.88
CA GLY A 275 -9.66 11.40 2.72
C GLY A 275 -10.17 11.81 4.10
N THR A 276 -9.64 11.16 5.13
CA THR A 276 -10.18 11.11 6.49
C THR A 276 -9.21 11.58 7.57
N VAL A 277 -8.05 12.13 7.20
CA VAL A 277 -7.20 12.84 8.16
C VAL A 277 -7.93 14.09 8.64
N ARG A 278 -7.92 14.32 9.95
CA ARG A 278 -8.64 15.43 10.58
C ARG A 278 -7.71 16.48 11.15
N VAL A 279 -8.11 17.74 11.04
CA VAL A 279 -7.43 18.88 11.68
C VAL A 279 -8.37 19.49 12.71
N TYR A 280 -7.84 19.81 13.88
CA TYR A 280 -8.54 20.41 15.00
C TYR A 280 -7.77 21.62 15.53
N ILE A 281 -8.50 22.60 16.05
CA ILE A 281 -7.96 23.61 16.96
C ILE A 281 -8.55 23.33 18.33
N LEU A 282 -7.71 23.22 19.35
CA LEU A 282 -8.12 23.04 20.73
C LEU A 282 -8.09 24.39 21.43
N ALA A 283 -9.22 24.78 22.00
CA ALA A 283 -9.27 25.91 22.92
C ALA A 283 -8.53 25.50 24.20
N GLY A 284 -7.79 26.44 24.81
CA GLY A 284 -7.15 26.19 26.10
C GLY A 284 -8.19 25.73 27.15
N LEU A 285 -7.74 25.03 28.19
CA LEU A 285 -8.60 24.51 29.27
C LEU A 285 -9.26 25.62 30.13
N THR A 286 -9.13 26.88 29.73
CA THR A 286 -9.62 28.06 30.44
C THR A 286 -11.12 28.27 30.23
N GLY A 287 -11.94 27.39 30.82
CA GLY A 287 -13.31 27.68 31.28
C GLY A 287 -14.40 28.02 30.26
N ASP A 288 -14.09 28.30 28.99
CA ASP A 288 -15.09 28.61 27.96
C ASP A 288 -15.72 27.33 27.39
N ALA A 289 -17.03 27.39 27.12
CA ALA A 289 -17.86 26.24 26.78
C ALA A 289 -17.52 25.54 25.45
N THR A 290 -16.60 26.07 24.65
CA THR A 290 -16.16 25.46 23.39
C THR A 290 -14.78 24.84 23.56
N ALA A 291 -14.71 23.51 23.59
CA ALA A 291 -13.44 22.78 23.70
C ALA A 291 -12.55 22.83 22.44
N GLY A 292 -12.99 23.53 21.38
CA GLY A 292 -12.26 23.68 20.12
C GLY A 292 -13.12 23.52 18.87
N TRP A 293 -12.48 23.40 17.71
CA TRP A 293 -13.11 23.28 16.39
C TRP A 293 -12.47 22.17 15.56
N LYS A 294 -13.28 21.44 14.80
CA LYS A 294 -12.81 20.55 13.72
C LYS A 294 -12.80 21.35 12.42
N LEU A 295 -11.64 21.42 11.76
CA LEU A 295 -11.40 22.25 10.58
C LEU A 295 -11.60 21.52 9.25
N THR A 296 -11.66 20.18 9.26
CA THR A 296 -11.80 19.38 8.04
C THR A 296 -13.03 18.47 8.07
N ASP A 297 -13.58 18.21 6.89
CA ASP A 297 -14.66 17.25 6.69
C ASP A 297 -14.18 15.99 5.99
N ASP A 298 -14.54 14.84 6.56
CA ASP A 298 -14.15 13.54 6.03
C ASP A 298 -14.76 13.33 4.65
N HIS A 299 -13.94 12.95 3.69
CA HIS A 299 -14.41 12.54 2.36
C HIS A 299 -14.95 11.11 2.42
N THR A 300 -16.14 10.96 2.98
CA THR A 300 -16.79 9.66 3.22
C THR A 300 -18.23 9.63 2.71
N ARG A 301 -18.78 8.43 2.49
CA ARG A 301 -20.19 8.19 2.18
C ARG A 301 -20.76 7.12 3.10
N GLY A 302 -21.96 7.38 3.62
CA GLY A 302 -22.69 6.44 4.46
C GLY A 302 -22.32 6.48 5.94
N GLY A 303 -21.79 7.61 6.43
CA GLY A 303 -21.27 7.76 7.80
C GLY A 303 -19.74 7.89 7.82
N ASP A 304 -19.17 7.99 9.01
CA ASP A 304 -17.72 7.95 9.15
C ASP A 304 -17.17 6.53 8.91
N ILE A 305 -15.86 6.41 8.67
CA ILE A 305 -15.23 5.11 8.37
C ILE A 305 -15.26 4.11 9.54
N THR A 306 -15.50 4.58 10.76
CA THR A 306 -15.62 3.71 11.95
C THR A 306 -17.03 3.11 12.08
N GLU A 307 -18.01 3.74 11.45
CA GLU A 307 -19.42 3.32 11.40
C GLU A 307 -19.77 2.56 10.11
N GLY A 308 -18.76 2.18 9.32
CA GLY A 308 -18.94 1.46 8.06
C GLY A 308 -19.07 2.36 6.84
N GLY A 309 -18.83 3.67 6.99
CA GLY A 309 -18.66 4.61 5.90
C GLY A 309 -17.48 4.24 5.00
N VAL A 310 -17.57 4.62 3.73
CA VAL A 310 -16.52 4.35 2.74
C VAL A 310 -15.86 5.66 2.36
N MET A 311 -14.53 5.71 2.39
CA MET A 311 -13.76 6.86 1.91
C MET A 311 -13.99 7.04 0.40
N THR A 312 -14.39 8.25 -0.01
CA THR A 312 -14.77 8.58 -1.39
C THR A 312 -13.69 9.34 -2.14
N ARG A 313 -12.71 9.92 -1.45
CA ARG A 313 -11.57 10.63 -2.05
C ARG A 313 -10.29 10.29 -1.31
N PHE A 314 -9.23 10.06 -2.06
CA PHE A 314 -7.86 9.83 -1.59
C PHE A 314 -6.92 10.16 -2.75
N ALA A 315 -5.68 10.52 -2.47
CA ALA A 315 -4.70 10.80 -3.51
C ALA A 315 -4.15 9.47 -4.02
N ALA A 316 -4.40 9.15 -5.29
CA ALA A 316 -3.88 7.94 -5.93
C ALA A 316 -3.03 8.28 -7.16
N CYS A 317 -2.15 7.37 -7.56
CA CYS A 317 -1.30 7.58 -8.73
C CYS A 317 -2.09 7.68 -10.06
N ASP A 318 -3.23 7.01 -10.15
CA ASP A 318 -4.10 6.93 -11.33
C ASP A 318 -5.32 7.86 -11.28
N PHE A 319 -5.68 8.30 -10.09
CA PHE A 319 -6.78 9.22 -9.87
C PHE A 319 -6.33 10.35 -8.95
N GLN A 320 -6.30 11.56 -9.48
CA GLN A 320 -5.82 12.76 -8.80
C GLN A 320 -6.99 13.72 -8.56
N PRO A 321 -7.88 13.44 -7.59
CA PRO A 321 -8.91 14.40 -7.25
C PRO A 321 -8.27 15.66 -6.67
N GLU A 322 -8.90 16.80 -6.90
CA GLU A 322 -8.52 18.06 -6.27
C GLU A 322 -8.61 17.93 -4.74
N PRO A 323 -7.68 18.49 -3.97
CA PRO A 323 -7.81 18.54 -2.53
C PRO A 323 -8.77 19.64 -2.10
N THR A 324 -9.31 19.51 -0.89
CA THR A 324 -10.06 20.59 -0.25
C THR A 324 -9.05 21.50 0.44
N VAL A 325 -9.06 22.79 0.09
CA VAL A 325 -8.20 23.82 0.70
C VAL A 325 -9.12 24.85 1.35
N THR A 326 -8.87 25.17 2.61
CA THR A 326 -9.70 26.10 3.38
C THR A 326 -8.81 27.01 4.20
N GLU A 327 -8.98 28.31 3.99
CA GLU A 327 -8.43 29.34 4.87
C GLU A 327 -9.42 29.52 6.03
N HIS A 328 -8.91 29.57 7.26
CA HIS A 328 -9.71 29.72 8.46
C HIS A 328 -9.44 31.09 9.05
N GLU A 329 -10.52 31.79 9.39
CA GLU A 329 -10.44 32.99 10.23
C GLU A 329 -9.75 32.67 11.57
N ASP A 330 -9.24 33.69 12.25
CA ASP A 330 -8.56 33.53 13.54
C ASP A 330 -9.48 32.80 14.54
N ARG A 331 -9.14 31.55 14.85
CA ARG A 331 -9.87 30.68 15.78
C ARG A 331 -9.09 30.69 17.09
N PRO A 332 -9.67 31.17 18.19
CA PRO A 332 -8.94 31.27 19.46
C PRO A 332 -8.57 29.87 19.96
N GLY A 333 -7.28 29.57 20.10
CA GLY A 333 -6.84 28.26 20.58
C GLY A 333 -5.37 28.27 20.98
N THR A 334 -4.98 27.26 21.77
CA THR A 334 -3.60 27.12 22.23
C THR A 334 -2.84 26.09 21.41
N LEU A 335 -3.53 25.09 20.87
CA LEU A 335 -2.93 24.03 20.05
C LEU A 335 -3.76 23.79 18.79
N ALA A 336 -3.07 23.50 17.69
CA ALA A 336 -3.65 22.86 16.53
C ALA A 336 -3.14 21.42 16.40
N VAL A 337 -4.03 20.51 16.01
CA VAL A 337 -3.80 19.07 16.06
C VAL A 337 -4.23 18.43 14.74
N VAL A 338 -3.32 17.76 14.05
CA VAL A 338 -3.56 17.00 12.82
C VAL A 338 -3.46 15.51 13.15
N VAL A 339 -4.48 14.71 12.82
CA VAL A 339 -4.57 13.31 13.25
C VAL A 339 -5.10 12.37 12.18
N SER A 340 -4.50 11.18 12.10
CA SER A 340 -5.03 10.08 11.29
C SER A 340 -6.25 9.42 11.96
N ASP A 341 -6.94 8.58 11.20
CA ASP A 341 -8.15 7.89 11.65
C ASP A 341 -7.91 6.86 12.73
N GLY A 342 -6.69 6.34 12.86
CA GLY A 342 -6.28 5.51 13.97
C GLY A 342 -6.38 6.20 15.31
N LEU A 343 -6.31 7.54 15.36
CA LEU A 343 -6.45 8.33 16.58
C LEU A 343 -7.87 8.85 16.76
N TRP A 344 -8.42 9.60 15.79
CA TRP A 344 -9.70 10.27 16.01
C TRP A 344 -10.87 9.31 16.18
N ARG A 345 -10.73 8.03 15.78
CA ARG A 345 -11.72 6.99 16.08
C ARG A 345 -11.97 6.78 17.57
N TYR A 346 -10.99 7.13 18.42
CA TYR A 346 -11.12 7.11 19.89
C TYR A 346 -11.50 8.47 20.46
N PHE A 347 -11.09 9.55 19.80
CA PHE A 347 -11.31 10.94 20.22
C PHE A 347 -11.87 11.75 19.04
N ARG A 348 -13.19 11.77 18.89
CA ARG A 348 -13.86 12.22 17.66
C ARG A 348 -14.02 13.73 17.61
N ALA A 349 -14.34 14.34 18.74
CA ALA A 349 -14.58 15.76 18.89
C ALA A 349 -13.35 16.48 19.49
N PRO A 350 -13.21 17.80 19.27
CA PRO A 350 -12.19 18.60 19.96
C PRO A 350 -12.20 18.40 21.49
N ALA A 351 -13.40 18.27 22.09
CA ALA A 351 -13.57 18.02 23.52
C ALA A 351 -12.94 16.69 23.98
N ASP A 352 -13.01 15.65 23.16
CA ASP A 352 -12.44 14.34 23.50
C ASP A 352 -10.90 14.42 23.55
N LEU A 353 -10.30 15.19 22.63
CA LEU A 353 -8.86 15.44 22.57
C LEU A 353 -8.41 16.32 23.74
N ALA A 354 -9.09 17.43 23.97
CA ALA A 354 -8.80 18.35 25.07
C ALA A 354 -8.86 17.65 26.44
N ALA A 355 -9.81 16.73 26.63
CA ALA A 355 -9.94 15.94 27.86
C ALA A 355 -8.73 15.01 28.14
N GLN A 356 -7.85 14.74 27.17
CA GLN A 356 -6.64 13.96 27.37
C GLN A 356 -5.44 14.82 27.84
N LEU A 357 -5.56 16.14 27.78
CA LEU A 357 -4.48 17.07 28.07
C LEU A 357 -4.58 17.59 29.52
N THR A 358 -3.43 17.83 30.14
CA THR A 358 -3.33 18.67 31.34
C THR A 358 -3.17 20.13 30.95
N ASP A 359 -3.29 21.02 31.94
CA ASP A 359 -3.00 22.45 31.76
C ASP A 359 -1.61 22.69 31.13
N SER A 360 -0.57 21.99 31.57
CA SER A 360 0.78 22.07 30.98
C SER A 360 0.80 21.61 29.52
N ALA A 361 0.19 20.47 29.24
CA ALA A 361 0.12 19.90 27.90
C ALA A 361 -0.79 20.71 26.96
N SER A 362 -1.62 21.62 27.48
CA SER A 362 -2.48 22.46 26.65
C SER A 362 -1.70 23.57 25.92
N THR A 363 -0.42 23.76 26.23
CA THR A 363 0.46 24.74 25.56
C THR A 363 1.79 24.15 25.07
N ASP A 364 2.15 22.94 25.51
CA ASP A 364 3.37 22.24 25.13
C ASP A 364 3.05 21.19 24.04
N ALA A 365 3.59 21.39 22.83
CA ALA A 365 3.32 20.51 21.69
C ALA A 365 3.87 19.09 21.88
N ASP A 366 5.04 18.93 22.51
CA ASP A 366 5.67 17.63 22.77
C ASP A 366 4.86 16.84 23.82
N GLU A 367 4.50 17.49 24.93
CA GLU A 367 3.68 16.87 25.96
C GLU A 367 2.29 16.51 25.40
N ALA A 368 1.68 17.39 24.61
CA ALA A 368 0.38 17.13 23.96
C ALA A 368 0.44 15.92 23.02
N ALA A 369 1.43 15.88 22.11
CA ALA A 369 1.57 14.78 21.16
C ALA A 369 1.76 13.43 21.90
N THR A 370 2.55 13.44 22.98
CA THR A 370 2.81 12.26 23.82
C THR A 370 1.54 11.77 24.49
N ARG A 371 0.79 12.67 25.16
CA ARG A 371 -0.45 12.30 25.84
C ARG A 371 -1.52 11.79 24.89
N LEU A 372 -1.74 12.45 23.76
CA LEU A 372 -2.72 12.00 22.77
C LEU A 372 -2.35 10.63 22.19
N SER A 373 -1.06 10.42 21.92
CA SER A 373 -0.53 9.13 21.44
C SER A 373 -0.70 8.01 22.47
N ASP A 374 -0.37 8.25 23.74
CA ASP A 374 -0.49 7.28 24.82
C ASP A 374 -1.96 6.99 25.16
N ALA A 375 -2.82 8.01 25.16
CA ALA A 375 -4.27 7.85 25.35
C ALA A 375 -4.87 6.97 24.23
N THR A 376 -4.45 7.18 22.98
CA THR A 376 -4.87 6.36 21.82
C THR A 376 -4.44 4.90 21.99
N ARG A 377 -3.20 4.68 22.43
CA ARG A 377 -2.66 3.35 22.72
C ARG A 377 -3.48 2.64 23.79
N ALA A 378 -3.83 3.35 24.86
CA ALA A 378 -4.60 2.84 25.99
C ALA A 378 -6.05 2.53 25.60
N ALA A 379 -6.67 3.35 24.74
CA ALA A 379 -8.03 3.15 24.23
C ALA A 379 -8.15 1.95 23.26
N GLY A 380 -7.02 1.44 22.77
CA GLY A 380 -6.94 0.16 22.05
C GLY A 380 -6.00 0.17 20.86
N GLY A 381 -5.65 1.34 20.32
CA GLY A 381 -4.63 1.53 19.28
C GLY A 381 -4.66 0.49 18.15
N ARG A 382 -5.83 0.07 17.66
CA ARG A 382 -5.99 -1.03 16.69
C ARG A 382 -5.43 -0.71 15.30
N ASP A 383 -5.45 0.55 14.91
CA ASP A 383 -4.88 1.02 13.66
C ASP A 383 -3.53 1.66 13.87
N ASP A 384 -2.79 1.89 12.79
CA ASP A 384 -1.71 2.86 12.82
C ASP A 384 -2.29 4.23 13.14
N TYR A 385 -1.63 4.99 14.00
CA TYR A 385 -2.14 6.28 14.44
C TYR A 385 -1.03 7.30 14.51
N THR A 386 -1.35 8.49 14.05
CA THR A 386 -0.41 9.58 13.92
C THR A 386 -1.06 10.86 14.39
N VAL A 387 -0.28 11.64 15.14
CA VAL A 387 -0.63 12.98 15.61
C VAL A 387 0.50 13.93 15.26
N ALA A 388 0.15 15.12 14.79
CA ALA A 388 1.05 16.27 14.75
C ALA A 388 0.37 17.44 15.48
N VAL A 389 1.13 18.12 16.34
CA VAL A 389 0.66 19.21 17.19
C VAL A 389 1.50 20.44 16.90
N LEU A 390 0.86 21.60 16.77
CA LEU A 390 1.49 22.92 16.72
C LEU A 390 0.92 23.79 17.85
N ALA A 391 1.79 24.44 18.61
CA ALA A 391 1.39 25.49 19.54
C ALA A 391 0.99 26.76 18.77
N LEU A 392 -0.23 27.25 18.95
CA LEU A 392 -0.75 28.43 18.25
C LEU A 392 -0.41 29.74 18.95
N THR A 393 -0.34 29.71 20.28
CA THR A 393 0.24 30.82 21.03
C THR A 393 1.75 30.85 20.78
N PRO A 394 2.33 32.02 20.46
CA PRO A 394 3.77 32.13 20.44
C PRO A 394 4.25 31.76 21.84
N GLU A 395 5.05 30.70 21.95
CA GLU A 395 6.02 30.68 23.03
C GLU A 395 6.75 32.01 22.91
N ALA A 396 6.63 32.83 23.94
CA ALA A 396 7.41 34.03 24.04
C ALA A 396 8.87 33.64 23.81
N ASP A 397 9.41 34.05 22.67
CA ASP A 397 10.85 34.16 22.37
C ASP A 397 11.58 35.09 23.37
N ALA A 398 10.95 35.43 24.50
CA ALA A 398 11.49 36.13 25.66
C ALA A 398 12.42 35.27 26.53
N ARG A 399 13.07 34.24 25.97
CA ARG A 399 14.33 33.70 26.54
C ARG A 399 15.55 34.11 25.72
N ASN A 400 15.51 35.30 25.14
CA ASN A 400 16.71 36.03 24.74
C ASN A 400 17.03 37.06 25.85
N PRO A 401 18.00 36.80 26.77
CA PRO A 401 18.44 37.77 27.74
C PRO A 401 19.40 38.75 27.04
N ALA A 402 18.85 39.68 26.26
CA ALA A 402 19.61 40.83 25.81
C ALA A 402 19.54 41.92 26.89
N GLY A 403 20.55 41.92 27.76
CA GLY A 403 21.02 43.14 28.43
C GLY A 403 20.54 43.38 29.86
N ASP A 404 21.19 42.74 30.83
CA ASP A 404 21.75 43.54 31.92
C ASP A 404 23.29 43.51 31.82
N GLY A 405 23.87 44.69 31.89
CA GLY A 405 25.31 44.87 31.98
C GLY A 405 25.68 44.86 33.45
N SER A 406 26.33 43.80 33.91
CA SER A 406 27.31 43.93 34.99
C SER A 406 28.44 42.94 34.78
N GLY A 407 29.63 43.48 34.52
CA GLY A 407 30.80 42.69 34.21
C GLY A 407 31.29 41.90 35.41
N ARG A 408 31.72 40.66 35.14
CA ARG A 408 32.94 40.05 35.72
C ARG A 408 33.30 38.85 34.87
N GLY A 409 34.54 38.87 34.38
CA GLY A 409 35.03 37.92 33.40
C GLY A 409 35.23 36.52 33.96
N THR A 410 34.99 35.52 33.11
CA THR A 410 35.62 34.21 33.19
C THR A 410 35.74 33.61 31.79
N THR A 411 36.98 33.26 31.48
CA THR A 411 37.59 32.49 30.40
C THR A 411 36.68 31.58 29.57
N ALA A 412 36.56 31.86 28.26
CA ALA A 412 35.92 31.00 27.27
C ALA A 412 36.86 29.88 26.80
N VAL A 413 36.48 28.63 27.05
CA VAL A 413 37.04 27.45 26.39
C VAL A 413 36.30 27.24 25.07
N ARG A 414 36.98 27.54 23.96
CA ARG A 414 36.57 27.14 22.61
C ARG A 414 36.60 25.60 22.53
N ARG A 415 35.44 24.95 22.39
CA ARG A 415 35.35 23.62 21.79
C ARG A 415 34.58 23.75 20.47
N GLY A 416 35.30 23.50 19.39
CA GLY A 416 34.76 23.46 18.04
C GLY A 416 33.78 22.30 17.88
N LEU A 417 32.65 22.58 17.25
CA LEU A 417 31.74 21.59 16.73
C LEU A 417 32.32 21.13 15.38
N GLU A 418 32.99 19.99 15.37
CA GLU A 418 33.42 19.30 14.15
C GLU A 418 32.19 18.70 13.46
N ILE A 419 31.98 19.06 12.20
CA ILE A 419 31.04 18.41 11.29
C ILE A 419 31.79 17.23 10.65
N PRO A 420 31.40 15.95 10.86
CA PRO A 420 32.03 14.84 10.19
C PRO A 420 31.56 14.73 8.73
N GLY A 421 32.47 15.05 7.80
CA GLY A 421 32.70 14.26 6.59
C GLY A 421 31.64 14.25 5.49
N ALA A 422 31.59 15.30 4.68
CA ALA A 422 31.17 15.18 3.28
C ALA A 422 32.34 14.58 2.45
N PRO A 423 32.13 13.52 1.64
CA PRO A 423 33.19 12.99 0.80
C PRO A 423 33.50 13.97 -0.34
N ARG A 424 34.79 14.27 -0.51
CA ARG A 424 35.35 15.05 -1.63
C ARG A 424 35.06 14.35 -2.96
N ALA A 425 34.56 15.12 -3.93
CA ALA A 425 34.45 14.69 -5.31
C ALA A 425 35.84 14.48 -5.95
N PRO A 426 36.06 13.42 -6.74
CA PRO A 426 37.26 13.27 -7.56
C PRO A 426 37.17 14.15 -8.83
N PRO A 427 38.30 14.60 -9.38
CA PRO A 427 38.30 15.39 -10.61
C PRO A 427 38.22 14.49 -11.84
N GLY A 428 37.42 14.91 -12.82
CA GLY A 428 37.57 14.61 -14.25
C GLY A 428 37.34 13.17 -14.70
N VAL A 429 36.15 12.87 -15.23
CA VAL A 429 35.95 11.83 -16.25
C VAL A 429 35.05 12.40 -17.35
N GLN A 430 35.54 12.26 -18.58
CA GLN A 430 34.93 12.67 -19.84
C GLN A 430 33.52 12.09 -20.05
N GLU A 431 32.75 12.80 -20.86
CA GLU A 431 31.48 12.37 -21.46
C GLU A 431 31.51 10.90 -21.90
N GLN A 432 30.65 10.09 -21.28
CA GLN A 432 30.05 8.93 -21.93
C GLN A 432 28.54 9.14 -21.92
N SER A 433 28.04 9.56 -23.07
CA SER A 433 26.63 9.54 -23.42
C SER A 433 26.11 8.10 -23.49
N GLU A 434 24.85 7.96 -23.07
CA GLU A 434 23.90 6.93 -23.50
C GLU A 434 24.32 5.46 -23.40
N ALA A 435 24.07 4.82 -22.24
CA ALA A 435 23.85 3.38 -22.20
C ALA A 435 22.96 2.95 -21.01
N GLY A 436 21.76 2.44 -21.34
CA GLY A 436 21.24 1.25 -20.68
C GLY A 436 20.18 1.43 -19.58
N ALA A 437 18.99 1.92 -19.92
CA ALA A 437 17.80 1.48 -19.20
C ALA A 437 17.69 -0.04 -19.36
N VAL A 438 17.91 -0.79 -18.28
CA VAL A 438 17.81 -2.25 -18.33
C VAL A 438 16.34 -2.61 -18.59
N PRO A 439 16.01 -3.35 -19.67
CA PRO A 439 14.63 -3.70 -19.96
C PRO A 439 13.99 -4.43 -18.77
N ALA A 440 12.71 -4.19 -18.51
CA ALA A 440 11.96 -4.86 -17.44
C ALA A 440 12.11 -6.40 -17.48
N ALA A 441 12.27 -6.98 -18.67
CA ALA A 441 12.57 -8.39 -18.89
C ALA A 441 13.88 -8.85 -18.20
N ALA A 442 14.95 -8.06 -18.24
CA ALA A 442 16.23 -8.38 -17.60
C ALA A 442 16.19 -8.20 -16.08
N ALA A 443 15.36 -7.29 -15.55
CA ALA A 443 15.10 -7.21 -14.12
C ALA A 443 14.31 -8.42 -13.60
N GLN A 444 13.34 -8.89 -14.39
CA GLN A 444 12.56 -10.10 -14.12
C GLN A 444 13.42 -11.36 -14.17
N GLU A 445 14.30 -11.50 -15.17
CA GLU A 445 15.24 -12.63 -15.29
C GLU A 445 16.20 -12.71 -14.08
N ARG A 446 16.74 -11.57 -13.62
CA ARG A 446 17.56 -11.51 -12.39
C ARG A 446 16.80 -11.92 -11.13
N ARG A 447 15.48 -11.66 -11.07
CA ARG A 447 14.63 -12.11 -9.94
C ARG A 447 14.46 -13.63 -9.97
N TRP A 448 14.27 -14.23 -11.15
CA TRP A 448 14.22 -15.68 -11.34
C TRP A 448 15.53 -16.39 -10.99
N GLN A 449 16.66 -15.85 -11.44
CA GLN A 449 17.97 -16.41 -11.13
C GLN A 449 18.27 -16.43 -9.62
N ARG A 450 17.88 -15.38 -8.89
CA ARG A 450 18.02 -15.33 -7.42
C ARG A 450 17.12 -16.34 -6.71
N LEU A 451 15.89 -16.53 -7.18
CA LEU A 451 14.98 -17.54 -6.64
C LEU A 451 15.55 -18.96 -6.85
N TRP A 452 16.07 -19.22 -8.05
CA TRP A 452 16.72 -20.49 -8.39
C TRP A 452 17.99 -20.76 -7.60
N GLN A 453 18.83 -19.75 -7.37
CA GLN A 453 20.01 -19.88 -6.52
C GLN A 453 19.63 -20.21 -5.08
N ARG A 454 18.58 -19.58 -4.52
CA ARG A 454 18.08 -19.89 -3.17
C ARG A 454 17.56 -21.32 -3.06
N LEU A 455 16.79 -21.78 -4.05
CA LEU A 455 16.33 -23.16 -4.16
C LEU A 455 17.50 -24.15 -4.26
N ARG A 456 18.49 -23.85 -5.11
CA ARG A 456 19.69 -24.67 -5.30
C ARG A 456 20.48 -24.78 -4.00
N SER A 457 20.76 -23.65 -3.33
CA SER A 457 21.48 -23.62 -2.05
C SER A 457 20.73 -24.35 -0.92
N ALA A 458 19.40 -24.30 -0.91
CA ALA A 458 18.59 -25.06 0.04
C ALA A 458 18.63 -26.58 -0.23
N LEU A 459 18.83 -26.98 -1.49
CA LEU A 459 18.91 -28.38 -1.91
C LEU A 459 20.33 -28.96 -1.81
N THR A 460 21.38 -28.15 -1.96
CA THR A 460 22.79 -28.57 -1.89
C THR A 460 23.38 -28.53 -0.48
N GLY A 461 22.66 -27.99 0.51
CA GLY A 461 23.08 -27.86 1.92
C GLY A 461 23.25 -29.15 2.73
N GLY A 462 23.50 -30.30 2.09
CA GLY A 462 24.10 -31.48 2.71
C GLY A 462 23.27 -32.19 3.79
N ARG A 463 22.12 -32.78 3.44
CA ARG A 463 21.52 -33.94 4.13
C ARG A 463 20.77 -34.82 3.12
N PRO A 464 20.70 -36.16 3.30
CA PRO A 464 20.30 -37.10 2.26
C PRO A 464 18.77 -37.07 2.08
N PHE A 465 18.27 -36.11 1.31
CA PHE A 465 16.84 -36.02 0.96
C PHE A 465 16.61 -35.75 -0.54
N ALA A 466 17.67 -35.78 -1.35
CA ALA A 466 17.61 -35.55 -2.79
C ALA A 466 16.81 -36.63 -3.57
N LEU A 467 16.66 -37.84 -3.02
CA LEU A 467 16.01 -38.96 -3.69
C LEU A 467 14.46 -38.95 -3.63
N LEU A 468 13.85 -38.29 -2.66
CA LEU A 468 12.37 -38.23 -2.53
C LEU A 468 11.72 -37.19 -3.46
N LEU A 469 12.47 -36.19 -3.93
CA LEU A 469 11.97 -35.14 -4.83
C LEU A 469 12.04 -35.52 -6.31
N LEU A 470 13.02 -36.33 -6.71
CA LEU A 470 13.15 -36.83 -8.10
C LEU A 470 12.11 -37.91 -8.44
N GLY A 471 11.75 -38.76 -7.48
CA GLY A 471 10.73 -39.80 -7.68
C GLY A 471 9.31 -39.27 -7.98
N SER A 472 9.01 -38.02 -7.59
CA SER A 472 7.71 -37.40 -7.86
C SER A 472 7.62 -36.73 -9.24
N LEU A 473 8.75 -36.49 -9.91
CA LEU A 473 8.81 -35.87 -11.24
C LEU A 473 8.83 -36.90 -12.38
N VAL A 474 9.36 -38.11 -12.13
CA VAL A 474 9.40 -39.19 -13.14
C VAL A 474 8.05 -39.94 -13.24
N ALA A 475 7.24 -39.95 -12.18
CA ALA A 475 5.91 -40.57 -12.19
C ALA A 475 4.84 -39.82 -13.02
N LEU A 476 5.20 -38.70 -13.65
CA LEU A 476 4.31 -37.88 -14.49
C LEU A 476 4.50 -38.11 -16.01
N GLY A 477 5.31 -39.10 -16.41
CA GLY A 477 5.74 -39.27 -17.79
C GLY A 477 5.63 -40.67 -18.37
N VAL A 478 4.60 -41.47 -18.04
CA VAL A 478 4.21 -42.64 -18.87
C VAL A 478 2.70 -42.82 -18.84
N GLY A 479 2.04 -42.32 -19.88
CA GLY A 479 0.65 -42.60 -20.20
C GLY A 479 0.53 -42.67 -21.72
N GLY A 480 1.05 -43.75 -22.30
CA GLY A 480 1.03 -43.98 -23.75
C GLY A 480 -0.41 -44.09 -24.26
N GLY A 481 -0.78 -43.20 -25.18
CA GLY A 481 -1.96 -43.36 -26.00
C GLY A 481 -1.75 -44.45 -27.05
N ARG A 482 -2.55 -45.51 -27.00
CA ARG A 482 -2.82 -46.35 -28.17
C ARG A 482 -4.20 -45.97 -28.70
N ALA A 483 -4.20 -45.32 -29.85
CA ALA A 483 -5.36 -45.21 -30.71
C ALA A 483 -5.70 -46.61 -31.26
N GLY A 484 -6.99 -46.92 -31.23
CA GLY A 484 -7.53 -48.18 -31.71
C GLY A 484 -7.62 -48.25 -33.22
N ASP A 485 -7.56 -49.48 -33.72
CA ASP A 485 -8.11 -49.86 -35.01
C ASP A 485 -9.09 -51.03 -34.82
N ARG A 486 -10.12 -51.04 -35.65
CA ARG A 486 -11.36 -51.83 -35.55
C ARG A 486 -11.13 -53.27 -36.02
N GLY A 487 -11.88 -54.21 -35.46
CA GLY A 487 -12.02 -55.55 -36.01
C GLY A 487 -13.09 -56.37 -35.29
N HIS A 488 -14.09 -56.82 -36.05
CA HIS A 488 -15.33 -57.46 -35.64
C HIS A 488 -15.24 -58.74 -34.79
N GLY A 489 -16.31 -59.01 -34.03
CA GLY A 489 -16.86 -60.37 -33.92
C GLY A 489 -17.43 -60.76 -32.55
N GLY A 490 -18.72 -61.13 -32.51
CA GLY A 490 -19.14 -62.27 -31.67
C GLY A 490 -19.99 -62.02 -30.43
N ARG A 491 -21.30 -61.88 -30.65
CA ARG A 491 -22.45 -62.45 -29.92
C ARG A 491 -22.34 -62.91 -28.43
N ALA A 492 -23.33 -62.42 -27.69
CA ALA A 492 -24.25 -63.11 -26.77
C ALA A 492 -23.74 -63.62 -25.40
N ALA A 493 -24.29 -63.04 -24.32
CA ALA A 493 -25.11 -63.79 -23.36
C ALA A 493 -25.83 -62.87 -22.36
N VAL A 494 -27.13 -63.17 -22.24
CA VAL A 494 -28.15 -62.81 -21.26
C VAL A 494 -27.64 -62.78 -19.81
N GLY A 495 -28.13 -61.82 -19.02
CA GLY A 495 -27.92 -61.79 -17.57
C GLY A 495 -28.66 -60.67 -16.83
N SER A 496 -29.97 -60.81 -16.69
CA SER A 496 -30.81 -60.00 -15.81
C SER A 496 -30.34 -60.04 -14.34
N ARG A 497 -30.40 -58.91 -13.61
CA ARG A 497 -31.15 -58.77 -12.33
C ARG A 497 -30.91 -57.45 -11.59
N ARG A 498 -32.06 -56.87 -11.20
CA ARG A 498 -32.39 -56.18 -9.95
C ARG A 498 -32.01 -54.71 -9.76
N HIS A 499 -33.07 -53.90 -9.89
CA HIS A 499 -33.36 -52.70 -9.13
C HIS A 499 -33.13 -52.83 -7.63
N ALA A 500 -32.60 -51.76 -7.03
CA ALA A 500 -32.98 -51.30 -5.70
C ALA A 500 -32.88 -49.76 -5.71
N GLY A 501 -34.04 -49.10 -5.65
CA GLY A 501 -34.14 -47.66 -5.48
C GLY A 501 -33.97 -47.26 -4.02
N ILE A 502 -33.46 -46.05 -3.79
CA ILE A 502 -33.60 -45.35 -2.50
C ILE A 502 -34.11 -43.93 -2.77
N ARG A 503 -35.09 -43.57 -1.94
CA ARG A 503 -36.04 -42.47 -2.06
C ARG A 503 -35.43 -41.11 -1.70
N ARG A 504 -36.00 -40.09 -2.33
CA ARG A 504 -35.97 -38.67 -1.95
C ARG A 504 -36.46 -38.46 -0.50
N ALA A 505 -35.85 -37.51 0.19
CA ALA A 505 -36.48 -36.77 1.28
C ALA A 505 -36.31 -35.26 1.03
N HIS A 506 -37.35 -34.64 0.48
CA HIS A 506 -37.54 -33.19 0.53
C HIS A 506 -38.04 -32.83 1.93
N ARG A 507 -37.36 -31.90 2.62
CA ARG A 507 -37.96 -31.13 3.72
C ARG A 507 -37.97 -29.67 3.33
N GLY A 508 -39.17 -29.16 3.02
CA GLY A 508 -39.43 -27.74 2.85
C GLY A 508 -39.33 -26.99 4.19
N ARG A 509 -38.83 -25.75 4.14
CA ARG A 509 -39.06 -24.77 5.18
C ARG A 509 -39.98 -23.68 4.63
N ARG A 510 -41.05 -23.46 5.40
CA ARG A 510 -42.12 -22.50 5.15
C ARG A 510 -41.60 -21.07 5.30
N LEU A 511 -42.07 -20.22 4.40
CA LEU A 511 -41.98 -18.78 4.43
C LEU A 511 -42.88 -18.23 5.54
N HIS A 512 -42.34 -17.43 6.46
CA HIS A 512 -43.13 -16.52 7.28
C HIS A 512 -43.21 -15.18 6.56
N ARG A 513 -44.41 -14.85 6.07
CA ARG A 513 -44.78 -13.50 5.62
C ARG A 513 -45.04 -12.64 6.87
N GLY A 514 -44.17 -11.67 7.13
CA GLY A 514 -44.42 -10.59 8.08
C GLY A 514 -45.30 -9.52 7.43
N ARG A 515 -46.37 -9.13 8.16
CA ARG A 515 -47.26 -8.01 7.85
C ARG A 515 -46.51 -6.68 7.89
N TRP A 516 -46.75 -5.83 6.90
CA TRP A 516 -46.49 -4.39 6.95
C TRP A 516 -47.71 -3.68 7.56
N PRO A 517 -47.55 -2.73 8.50
CA PRO A 517 -48.63 -1.84 8.89
C PRO A 517 -48.71 -0.60 7.97
N ASP A 518 -49.91 -0.05 7.98
CA ASP A 518 -50.50 0.82 6.98
C ASP A 518 -49.99 2.27 6.96
N ARG A 519 -50.30 2.88 5.80
CA ARG A 519 -50.41 4.30 5.49
C ARG A 519 -50.65 5.22 6.69
N VAL A 520 -49.82 6.25 6.79
CA VAL A 520 -50.15 7.51 7.47
C VAL A 520 -50.72 8.45 6.42
N GLU A 521 -51.99 8.80 6.58
CA GLU A 521 -52.64 9.95 5.95
C GLU A 521 -52.30 11.21 6.76
N HIS A 522 -51.90 12.28 6.08
CA HIS A 522 -51.84 13.62 6.64
C HIS A 522 -53.10 14.40 6.23
N PRO A 523 -53.77 15.07 7.18
CA PRO A 523 -54.61 16.22 6.89
C PRO A 523 -53.99 17.51 7.45
N GLY A 524 -54.19 18.61 6.72
CA GLY A 524 -54.03 19.99 7.23
C GLY A 524 -52.67 20.62 7.01
#